data_AF-A0A2K4X0Y1-F1
#
_entry.id   AF-A0A2K4X0Y1-F1
#
_cell.length_a   1.000
_cell.length_b   1.000
_cell.length_c   1.000
_cell.angle_alpha   90.00
_cell.angle_beta   90.00
_cell.angle_gamma   90.00
#
_symmetry.space_group_name_H-M   'P 1'
#
loop_
_entity.id
_entity.type
_entity.pdbx_description
1 polymer ?
#
loop_
_entity_poly.entity_id
_entity_poly.type
_entity_poly.pdbx_seq_one_letter_code
_entity_poly.pdbx_strand_id
1 'polypeptide(L)' 'MKTIHNARYQALLDLVLEARSAAGMTQKELAVRLGRPQSFVSKTENAERRLDVIEFMDVCRGIGTDPYALLSKLDSMARL' A
#
# COMPACT_ATOMS: atom_id res chain seq x y z
N MET A 1 -12.92 -4.61 -17.12
CA MET A 1 -13.04 -3.21 -17.61
C MET A 1 -13.54 -2.31 -16.47
N LYS A 2 -12.65 -1.46 -15.96
CA LYS A 2 -12.87 -0.18 -15.23
C LYS A 2 -11.47 0.45 -15.10
N THR A 3 -10.96 0.95 -16.22
CA THR A 3 -9.54 1.32 -16.44
C THR A 3 -9.07 2.42 -15.49
N ILE A 4 -9.96 3.36 -15.16
CA ILE A 4 -9.68 4.49 -14.24
C ILE A 4 -9.47 4.00 -12.79
N HIS A 5 -10.27 3.04 -12.33
CA HIS A 5 -10.07 2.46 -10.99
C HIS A 5 -8.79 1.64 -10.91
N ASN A 6 -8.32 1.09 -12.04
CA ASN A 6 -7.05 0.35 -12.08
C ASN A 6 -5.87 1.31 -11.94
N ALA A 7 -5.84 2.42 -12.67
CA ALA A 7 -4.75 3.40 -12.58
C ALA A 7 -4.59 4.03 -11.18
N ARG A 8 -5.70 4.49 -10.57
CA ARG A 8 -5.64 5.07 -9.21
C ARG A 8 -5.27 4.03 -8.14
N TYR A 9 -5.74 2.79 -8.29
CA TYR A 9 -5.40 1.71 -7.38
C TYR A 9 -3.93 1.29 -7.53
N GLN A 10 -3.40 1.24 -8.75
CA GLN A 10 -1.98 0.99 -8.97
C GLN A 10 -1.12 2.09 -8.33
N ALA A 11 -1.49 3.37 -8.50
CA ALA A 11 -0.79 4.48 -7.85
C ALA A 11 -0.83 4.37 -6.30
N LEU A 12 -1.92 3.89 -5.71
CA LEU A 12 -1.98 3.60 -4.28
C LEU A 12 -0.96 2.52 -3.88
N LEU A 13 -0.89 1.42 -4.64
CA LEU A 13 0.06 0.33 -4.37
C LEU A 13 1.51 0.79 -4.54
N ASP A 14 1.80 1.59 -5.57
CA ASP A 14 3.13 2.14 -5.82
C ASP A 14 3.56 3.04 -4.65
N LEU A 15 2.67 3.90 -4.14
CA LEU A 15 2.94 4.72 -2.96
C LEU A 15 3.22 3.90 -1.70
N VAL A 16 2.47 2.80 -1.49
CA VAL A 16 2.71 1.89 -0.36
C VAL A 16 4.06 1.18 -0.50
N LEU A 17 4.39 0.71 -1.71
CA LEU A 17 5.67 0.05 -2.02
C LEU A 17 6.86 1.00 -1.81
N GLU A 18 6.75 2.24 -2.31
CA GLU A 18 7.73 3.30 -2.13
C GLU A 18 7.93 3.61 -0.64
N ALA A 19 6.84 3.79 0.11
CA ALA A 19 6.90 4.08 1.54
C ALA A 19 7.54 2.93 2.34
N ARG A 20 7.21 1.68 2.03
CA ARG A 20 7.87 0.51 2.64
C ARG A 20 9.37 0.51 2.34
N SER A 21 9.73 0.74 1.08
CA SER A 21 11.14 0.71 0.64
C SER A 21 11.94 1.86 1.26
N ALA A 22 11.36 3.06 1.37
CA ALA A 22 11.96 4.20 2.05
C ALA A 22 12.14 3.97 3.55
N ALA A 23 11.28 3.17 4.18
CA ALA A 23 11.44 2.71 5.55
C ALA A 23 12.51 1.60 5.72
N GLY A 24 13.18 1.19 4.64
CA GLY A 24 14.20 0.14 4.66
C GLY A 24 13.65 -1.24 5.03
N MET A 25 12.34 -1.45 4.91
CA MET A 25 11.66 -2.63 5.41
C MET A 25 11.44 -3.66 4.31
N THR A 26 11.79 -4.92 4.57
CA THR A 26 11.47 -6.05 3.69
C THR A 26 10.00 -6.42 3.77
N GLN A 27 9.48 -7.11 2.75
CA GLN A 27 8.11 -7.66 2.78
C GLN A 27 7.90 -8.63 3.97
N LYS A 28 8.94 -9.38 4.34
CA LYS A 28 8.88 -10.34 5.46
C LYS A 28 8.76 -9.62 6.81
N GLU A 29 9.51 -8.54 7.02
CA GLU A 29 9.42 -7.75 8.25
C GLU A 29 8.06 -7.07 8.40
N LEU A 30 7.53 -6.51 7.31
CA LEU A 30 6.18 -5.96 7.32
C LEU A 30 5.14 -7.04 7.65
N ALA A 31 5.24 -8.22 7.02
CA ALA A 31 4.33 -9.32 7.27
C ALA A 31 4.33 -9.77 8.74
N VAL A 32 5.52 -9.83 9.35
CA VAL A 32 5.67 -10.11 10.79
C VAL A 32 4.98 -9.05 11.64
N ARG A 33 5.18 -7.75 11.34
CA ARG A 33 4.49 -6.67 12.06
C ARG A 33 2.97 -6.74 11.95
N LEU A 34 2.46 -7.16 10.80
CA LEU A 34 1.02 -7.27 10.54
C LEU A 34 0.40 -8.57 11.08
N GLY A 35 1.20 -9.52 11.57
CA GLY A 35 0.71 -10.86 11.92
C GLY A 35 0.11 -11.60 10.73
N ARG A 36 0.67 -11.39 9.52
CA ARG A 36 0.18 -11.99 8.26
C ARG A 36 1.30 -12.81 7.59
N PRO A 37 0.95 -13.75 6.69
CA PRO A 37 1.95 -14.40 5.83
C PRO A 37 2.67 -13.37 4.93
N GLN A 38 3.94 -13.60 4.58
CA GLN A 38 4.65 -12.71 3.64
C GLN A 38 3.93 -12.60 2.28
N SER A 39 3.21 -13.65 1.87
CA SER A 39 2.38 -13.64 0.66
C SER A 39 1.22 -12.64 0.71
N PHE A 40 0.78 -12.19 1.89
CA PHE A 40 -0.14 -11.07 2.00
C PHE A 40 0.48 -9.79 1.43
N VAL A 41 1.75 -9.52 1.78
CA VAL A 41 2.46 -8.31 1.35
C VAL A 41 2.82 -8.40 -0.13
N SER A 42 3.42 -9.51 -0.59
CA SER A 42 3.81 -9.62 -2.01
C SER A 42 2.62 -9.62 -2.96
N LYS A 43 1.52 -10.31 -2.63
CA LYS A 43 0.31 -10.29 -3.47
C LYS A 43 -0.38 -8.93 -3.47
N THR A 44 -0.26 -8.17 -2.39
CA THR A 44 -0.75 -6.79 -2.33
C THR A 44 0.08 -5.90 -3.25
N GLU A 45 1.41 -5.94 -3.14
CA GLU A 45 2.33 -5.12 -3.95
C GLU A 45 2.26 -5.47 -5.45
N ASN A 46 1.99 -6.73 -5.79
CA ASN A 46 1.81 -7.18 -7.17
C ASN A 46 0.38 -6.99 -7.72
N ALA A 47 -0.53 -6.36 -6.97
CA ALA A 47 -1.95 -6.21 -7.32
C ALA A 47 -2.72 -7.54 -7.54
N GLU A 48 -2.17 -8.68 -7.13
CA GLU A 48 -2.83 -10.00 -7.16
C GLU A 48 -3.90 -10.12 -6.08
N ARG A 49 -3.81 -9.29 -5.03
CA ARG A 49 -4.79 -9.18 -3.95
C ARG A 49 -5.20 -7.72 -3.75
N ARG A 50 -6.51 -7.49 -3.62
CA ARG A 50 -7.01 -6.18 -3.22
C ARG A 50 -6.74 -5.90 -1.75
N LEU A 51 -6.26 -4.69 -1.48
CA LEU A 51 -6.10 -4.11 -0.16
C LEU A 51 -7.35 -3.29 0.16
N ASP A 52 -8.08 -3.67 1.20
CA ASP A 52 -9.17 -2.82 1.69
C ASP A 52 -8.65 -1.66 2.54
N VAL A 53 -9.55 -0.73 2.94
CA VAL A 53 -9.15 0.48 3.66
C VAL A 53 -8.63 0.20 5.09
N ILE A 54 -9.13 -0.84 5.75
CA ILE A 54 -8.66 -1.22 7.10
C ILE A 54 -7.25 -1.80 6.98
N GLU A 55 -7.06 -2.71 6.04
CA GLU A 55 -5.75 -3.31 5.75
C GLU A 55 -4.74 -2.27 5.27
N PHE A 56 -5.16 -1.30 4.47
CA PHE A 56 -4.33 -0.16 4.08
C PHE A 56 -3.83 0.63 5.30
N MET A 57 -4.72 0.96 6.24
CA MET A 57 -4.32 1.67 7.45
C MET A 57 -3.32 0.86 8.29
N ASP A 58 -3.53 -0.45 8.41
CA ASP A 58 -2.63 -1.34 9.14
C ASP A 58 -1.26 -1.44 8.46
N VAL A 59 -1.23 -1.57 7.13
CA VAL A 59 0.01 -1.55 6.34
C VAL A 59 0.76 -0.24 6.54
N CYS A 60 0.09 0.92 6.40
CA CYS A 60 0.70 2.23 6.62
C CYS A 60 1.31 2.37 8.02
N ARG A 61 0.57 1.98 9.07
CA ARG A 61 1.10 1.99 10.44
C ARG A 61 2.26 1.02 10.61
N GLY A 62 2.17 -0.18 10.00
CA GLY A 62 3.21 -1.20 10.00
C GLY A 62 4.52 -0.72 9.36
N ILE A 63 4.47 0.15 8.36
CA ILE A 63 5.63 0.78 7.73
C ILE A 63 6.06 2.10 8.40
N GLY A 64 5.30 2.62 9.37
CA GLY A 64 5.58 3.89 10.03
C GLY A 64 5.16 5.13 9.22
N THR A 65 4.21 4.99 8.31
CA THR A 65 3.65 6.09 7.49
C THR A 65 2.24 6.44 7.96
N ASP A 66 1.91 7.73 7.94
CA ASP A 66 0.54 8.18 8.19
C ASP A 66 -0.39 7.82 7.01
N PRO A 67 -1.42 6.97 7.20
CA PRO A 67 -2.35 6.62 6.14
C PRO A 67 -3.12 7.83 5.59
N TYR A 68 -3.40 8.85 6.40
CA TYR A 68 -4.14 10.02 5.96
C TYR A 68 -3.29 10.90 5.03
N ALA A 69 -2.03 11.13 5.38
CA ALA A 69 -1.07 11.83 4.53
C ALA A 69 -0.88 11.12 3.17
N LEU A 70 -0.77 9.79 3.16
CA LEU A 70 -0.61 9.02 1.91
C LEU A 70 -1.86 9.12 1.03
N LEU A 71 -3.07 9.03 1.60
CA LEU A 71 -4.31 9.25 0.86
C LEU A 71 -4.43 10.68 0.32
N SER A 72 -4.02 11.69 1.10
CA SER A 72 -3.99 13.08 0.62
C SER A 72 -3.04 13.26 -0.56
N LYS A 73 -1.86 12.60 -0.52
CA LYS A 73 -0.92 12.57 -1.65
C LYS A 73 -1.56 11.93 -2.88
N LEU A 74 -2.20 10.77 -2.73
CA LEU A 74 -2.89 10.08 -3.81
C LEU A 74 -4.01 10.93 -4.44
N ASP A 75 -4.81 11.63 -3.62
CA ASP A 75 -5.88 12.50 -4.14
C ASP A 75 -5.30 13.67 -4.94
N SER A 76 -4.20 14.27 -4.49
CA SER A 76 -3.54 15.37 -5.21
C SER A 76 -2.99 14.94 -6.56
N MET A 77 -2.51 13.69 -6.69
CA MET A 77 -2.02 13.13 -7.96
C MET A 77 -3.16 12.90 -8.98
N ALA A 78 -4.39 12.64 -8.50
CA ALA A 78 -5.54 12.38 -9.35
C ALA A 78 -6.25 13.66 -9.85
N ARG A 79 -5.79 14.84 -9.43
CA ARG A 79 -6.35 16.15 -9.82
C ARG A 79 -5.61 16.82 -10.99
N LEU A 80 -4.69 16.10 -11.65
CA LEU A 80 -4.01 16.49 -12.89
C LEU A 80 -4.54 15.64 -14.05
#